data_AF-A0A7G9L4T4-F1
#
_entry.id   AF-A0A7G9L4T4-F1
#
_cell.length_a   1.000
_cell.length_b   1.000
_cell.length_c   1.000
_cell.angle_alpha   90.00
_cell.angle_beta   90.00
_cell.angle_gamma   90.00
#
_symmetry.space_group_name_H-M   'P 1'
#
loop_
_entity.id
_entity.type
_entity.pdbx_description
1 polymer ?
#
loop_
_entity_poly.entity_id
_entity_poly.type
_entity_poly.pdbx_seq_one_letter_code
_entity_poly.pdbx_strand_id
1 'polypeptide(L)'
;MTDVSNKVEQALARFDRVTRALDERDGAPREAARRERQRLNGDLKRRAARIGIVLLVVSMVTILIGIVMPIGMFGFLAALTLAVGAAIALAFTPTRPAATAPSADLANGQMVQRFDSYLYRTRGVLPAPARAQIDAISAELPSLKQTLERIDTHDPKAQDARRLMSMHLPGLIDRYLNVPAGYRKEADGEGLTVDERLVDGLSAARTALCEISEDLARGDMAAFETQGRFIKSRYGAQTIDQ
;
A
#
# COMPACT_ATOMS: atom_id res chain seq x y z
N MET A 1 -35.84 -47.28 -9.50
CA MET A 1 -35.56 -46.22 -8.49
C MET A 1 -34.07 -45.84 -8.41
N THR A 2 -33.13 -46.63 -8.94
CA THR A 2 -31.68 -46.41 -8.82
C THR A 2 -31.09 -45.39 -9.82
N ASP A 3 -31.65 -45.30 -11.03
CA ASP A 3 -31.14 -44.39 -12.09
C ASP A 3 -31.34 -42.90 -11.74
N VAL A 4 -32.45 -42.57 -11.08
CA VAL A 4 -32.75 -41.20 -10.62
C VAL A 4 -31.81 -40.78 -9.50
N SER A 5 -31.51 -41.67 -8.53
CA SER A 5 -30.52 -41.39 -7.49
C SER A 5 -29.13 -41.15 -8.06
N ASN A 6 -28.70 -41.95 -9.04
CA ASN A 6 -27.38 -41.78 -9.66
C ASN A 6 -27.26 -40.45 -10.41
N LYS A 7 -28.32 -40.01 -11.09
CA LYS A 7 -28.34 -38.69 -11.76
C LYS A 7 -28.35 -37.54 -10.75
N VAL A 8 -29.04 -37.69 -9.63
CA VAL A 8 -29.05 -36.69 -8.55
C VAL A 8 -27.68 -36.60 -7.88
N GLU A 9 -27.02 -37.73 -7.61
CA GLU A 9 -25.66 -37.76 -7.08
C GLU A 9 -24.64 -37.17 -8.04
N GLN A 10 -24.75 -37.45 -9.35
CA GLN A 10 -23.89 -36.83 -10.36
C GLN A 10 -24.15 -35.33 -10.52
N ALA A 11 -25.41 -34.89 -10.42
CA ALA A 11 -25.77 -33.48 -10.45
C ALA A 11 -25.25 -32.73 -9.21
N LEU A 12 -25.37 -33.34 -8.03
CA LEU A 12 -24.83 -32.82 -6.78
C LEU A 12 -23.30 -32.75 -6.82
N ALA A 13 -22.62 -33.80 -7.29
CA ALA A 13 -21.16 -33.80 -7.44
C ALA A 13 -20.65 -32.78 -8.47
N ARG A 14 -21.42 -32.51 -9.53
CA ARG A 14 -21.09 -31.47 -10.51
C ARG A 14 -21.32 -30.07 -9.94
N PHE A 15 -22.41 -29.87 -9.21
CA PHE A 15 -22.71 -28.62 -8.53
C PHE A 15 -21.64 -28.28 -7.50
N ASP A 16 -21.24 -29.26 -6.69
CA ASP A 16 -20.24 -29.10 -5.63
C ASP A 16 -18.84 -28.75 -6.19
N ARG A 17 -18.48 -29.28 -7.37
CA ARG A 17 -17.23 -28.87 -8.06
C ARG A 17 -17.30 -27.45 -8.61
N VAL A 18 -18.44 -27.05 -9.16
CA VAL A 18 -18.62 -25.70 -9.73
C VAL A 18 -18.68 -24.66 -8.61
N THR A 19 -19.35 -24.94 -7.50
CA THR A 19 -19.37 -24.05 -6.34
C THR A 19 -18.00 -23.92 -5.70
N ARG A 20 -17.22 -25.00 -5.59
CA ARG A 20 -15.85 -24.96 -5.05
C ARG A 20 -14.88 -24.18 -5.94
N ALA A 21 -14.98 -24.33 -7.27
CA ALA A 21 -14.21 -23.53 -8.24
C ALA A 21 -14.60 -22.04 -8.24
N LEU A 22 -15.87 -21.73 -7.93
CA LEU A 22 -16.33 -20.36 -7.73
C LEU A 22 -15.89 -19.80 -6.37
N ASP A 23 -15.87 -20.60 -5.31
CA ASP A 23 -15.42 -20.19 -3.97
C ASP A 23 -13.90 -19.96 -3.90
N GLU A 24 -13.10 -20.71 -4.67
CA GLU A 24 -11.66 -20.45 -4.87
C GLU A 24 -11.41 -19.14 -5.66
N ARG A 25 -12.31 -18.76 -6.56
CA ARG A 25 -12.23 -17.53 -7.37
C ARG A 25 -12.82 -16.30 -6.65
N ASP A 26 -13.82 -16.48 -5.79
CA ASP A 26 -14.53 -15.45 -5.02
C ASP A 26 -14.08 -15.29 -3.56
N GLY A 27 -13.25 -16.21 -3.03
CA GLY A 27 -12.66 -16.13 -1.69
C GLY A 27 -11.61 -15.02 -1.55
N ALA A 28 -10.74 -14.86 -2.54
CA ALA A 28 -9.75 -13.79 -2.60
C ALA A 28 -10.37 -12.36 -2.58
N PRO A 29 -11.44 -12.06 -3.33
CA PRO A 29 -12.09 -10.75 -3.27
C PRO A 29 -12.91 -10.52 -1.99
N ARG A 30 -13.46 -11.55 -1.33
CA ARG A 30 -14.22 -11.38 -0.06
C ARG A 30 -13.32 -11.10 1.14
N GLU A 31 -12.14 -11.70 1.19
CA GLU A 31 -11.13 -11.37 2.21
C GLU A 31 -10.41 -10.05 1.93
N ALA A 32 -10.21 -9.70 0.65
CA ALA A 32 -9.75 -8.36 0.25
C ALA A 32 -10.80 -7.30 0.62
N ALA A 33 -12.09 -7.55 0.37
CA ALA A 33 -13.19 -6.64 0.70
C ALA A 33 -13.45 -6.49 2.21
N ARG A 34 -13.25 -7.55 3.03
CA ARG A 34 -13.29 -7.43 4.50
C ARG A 34 -12.12 -6.60 5.03
N ARG A 35 -10.91 -6.80 4.49
CA ARG A 35 -9.74 -5.95 4.76
C ARG A 35 -9.98 -4.51 4.31
N GLU A 36 -10.67 -4.29 3.19
CA GLU A 36 -11.03 -3.00 2.63
C GLU A 36 -12.05 -2.24 3.52
N ARG A 37 -13.09 -2.91 4.02
CA ARG A 37 -14.08 -2.30 4.93
C ARG A 37 -13.51 -1.89 6.29
N GLN A 38 -12.65 -2.72 6.89
CA GLN A 38 -11.98 -2.35 8.15
C GLN A 38 -11.01 -1.17 7.97
N ARG A 39 -10.39 -1.04 6.79
CA ARG A 39 -9.45 0.05 6.45
C ARG A 39 -10.16 1.37 6.14
N LEU A 40 -11.32 1.33 5.49
CA LEU A 40 -12.18 2.51 5.24
C LEU A 40 -12.74 3.10 6.53
N ASN A 41 -13.07 2.25 7.51
CA ASN A 41 -13.65 2.68 8.79
C ASN A 41 -12.70 3.56 9.63
N GLY A 42 -11.38 3.40 9.49
CA GLY A 42 -10.39 4.22 10.21
C GLY A 42 -10.34 5.67 9.73
N ASP A 43 -10.37 5.86 8.41
CA ASP A 43 -10.36 7.19 7.79
C ASP A 43 -11.72 7.89 7.89
N LEU A 44 -12.83 7.13 7.79
CA LEU A 44 -14.17 7.63 8.10
C LEU A 44 -14.29 8.07 9.56
N LYS A 45 -13.75 7.31 10.52
CA LYS A 45 -13.72 7.71 11.95
C LYS A 45 -12.96 9.01 12.17
N ARG A 46 -11.79 9.16 11.53
CA ARG A 46 -10.96 10.38 11.67
C ARG A 46 -11.62 11.60 11.02
N ARG A 47 -12.33 11.41 9.91
CA ARG A 47 -13.13 12.48 9.25
C ARG A 47 -14.33 12.86 10.10
N ALA A 48 -15.09 11.88 10.61
CA ALA A 48 -16.21 12.12 11.51
C ALA A 48 -15.77 12.82 12.81
N ALA A 49 -14.62 12.42 13.39
CA ALA A 49 -14.06 13.07 14.58
C ALA A 49 -13.66 14.52 14.31
N ARG A 50 -13.03 14.83 13.16
CA ARG A 50 -12.64 16.20 12.80
C ARG A 50 -13.86 17.09 12.55
N ILE A 51 -14.86 16.60 11.82
CA ILE A 51 -16.12 17.32 11.59
C ILE A 51 -16.85 17.54 12.92
N GLY A 52 -16.88 16.54 13.80
CA GLY A 52 -17.45 16.64 15.15
C GLY A 52 -16.75 17.69 16.02
N ILE A 53 -15.42 17.77 15.99
CA ILE A 53 -14.64 18.78 16.73
C ILE A 53 -14.94 20.19 16.21
N VAL A 54 -15.02 20.38 14.89
CA VAL A 54 -15.35 21.70 14.31
C VAL A 54 -16.77 22.13 14.71
N LEU A 55 -17.76 21.24 14.62
CA LEU A 55 -19.13 21.54 15.07
C LEU A 55 -19.15 21.92 16.56
N LEU A 56 -18.41 21.19 17.40
CA LEU A 56 -18.34 21.43 18.84
C LEU A 56 -17.70 22.80 19.14
N VAL A 57 -16.57 23.12 18.53
CA VAL A 57 -15.87 24.40 18.73
C VAL A 57 -16.75 25.57 18.26
N VAL A 58 -17.36 25.47 17.08
CA VAL A 58 -18.21 26.55 16.57
C VAL A 58 -19.46 26.72 17.43
N SER A 59 -20.09 25.63 17.86
CA SER A 59 -21.22 25.68 18.80
C SER A 59 -20.81 26.33 20.13
N MET A 60 -19.65 25.97 20.67
CA MET A 60 -19.18 26.46 21.97
C MET A 60 -18.83 27.96 21.92
N VAL A 61 -18.18 28.42 20.85
CA VAL A 61 -17.89 29.85 20.61
C VAL A 61 -19.19 30.65 20.45
N THR A 62 -20.18 30.12 19.74
CA THR A 62 -21.47 30.78 19.55
C THR A 62 -22.22 30.95 20.89
N ILE A 63 -22.21 29.93 21.74
CA ILE A 63 -22.81 29.98 23.09
C ILE A 63 -22.08 31.01 23.96
N LEU A 64 -20.74 31.03 23.94
CA LEU A 64 -19.94 31.93 24.79
C LEU A 64 -20.17 33.41 24.46
N ILE A 65 -20.26 33.76 23.17
CA ILE A 65 -20.50 35.15 22.72
C ILE A 65 -21.95 35.56 23.02
N GLY A 66 -22.91 34.62 22.91
CA GLY A 66 -24.33 34.86 23.20
C GLY A 66 -24.65 35.16 24.67
N ILE A 67 -23.73 34.82 25.59
CA ILE A 67 -23.85 35.14 27.03
C ILE A 67 -23.42 36.59 27.31
N VAL A 68 -22.52 37.18 26.51
CA VAL A 68 -21.92 38.50 26.79
C VAL A 68 -22.58 39.63 26.01
N MET A 69 -23.10 39.37 24.80
CA MET A 69 -23.95 40.31 24.07
C MET A 69 -25.22 39.62 23.60
N PRO A 70 -26.40 40.27 23.63
CA PRO A 70 -27.59 39.75 22.99
C PRO A 70 -27.39 39.81 21.47
N ILE A 71 -26.76 38.76 20.95
CA ILE A 71 -26.68 38.50 19.53
C ILE A 71 -28.11 38.21 19.10
N GLY A 72 -28.84 39.23 18.62
CA GLY A 72 -30.17 39.03 18.08
C GLY A 72 -30.18 37.93 17.00
N MET A 73 -31.36 37.49 16.58
CA MET A 73 -31.57 36.41 15.61
C MET A 73 -30.62 36.45 14.39
N PHE A 74 -30.25 37.65 13.93
CA PHE A 74 -29.33 37.85 12.82
C PHE A 74 -27.88 37.42 13.08
N GLY A 75 -27.33 37.61 14.28
CA GLY A 75 -25.96 37.17 14.54
C GLY A 75 -25.86 35.66 14.83
N PHE A 76 -26.94 35.05 15.35
CA PHE A 76 -27.04 33.58 15.37
C PHE A 76 -27.07 33.00 13.95
N LEU A 77 -27.85 33.61 13.05
CA LEU A 77 -27.93 33.19 11.64
C LEU A 77 -26.56 33.34 10.93
N ALA A 78 -25.82 34.42 11.21
CA ALA A 78 -24.49 34.67 10.67
C ALA A 78 -23.45 33.64 11.17
N ALA A 79 -23.48 33.30 12.47
CA ALA A 79 -22.62 32.27 13.02
C ALA A 79 -22.93 30.88 12.43
N LEU A 80 -24.21 30.55 12.25
CA LEU A 80 -24.64 29.29 11.64
C LEU A 80 -24.23 29.18 10.17
N THR A 81 -24.35 30.26 9.40
CA THR A 81 -23.90 30.28 8.00
C THR A 81 -22.39 30.17 7.88
N LEU A 82 -21.61 30.81 8.77
CA LEU A 82 -20.16 30.66 8.81
C LEU A 82 -19.74 29.24 9.23
N ALA A 83 -20.46 28.62 10.18
CA ALA A 83 -20.26 27.24 10.60
C ALA A 83 -20.51 26.24 9.46
N VAL A 84 -21.65 26.38 8.78
CA VAL A 84 -22.04 25.54 7.65
C VAL A 84 -21.09 25.77 6.47
N GLY A 85 -20.71 27.02 6.20
CA GLY A 85 -19.72 27.37 5.18
C GLY A 85 -18.35 26.75 5.45
N ALA A 86 -17.85 26.81 6.69
CA ALA A 86 -16.59 26.18 7.09
C ALA A 86 -16.67 24.65 7.03
N ALA A 87 -17.80 24.05 7.45
CA ALA A 87 -18.02 22.60 7.36
C ALA A 87 -18.07 22.11 5.91
N ILE A 88 -18.75 22.85 5.04
CA ILE A 88 -18.80 22.60 3.59
C ILE A 88 -17.41 22.76 2.98
N ALA A 89 -16.71 23.86 3.27
CA ALA A 89 -15.35 24.11 2.76
C ALA A 89 -14.39 22.99 3.16
N LEU A 90 -14.43 22.54 4.42
CA LEU A 90 -13.63 21.41 4.91
C LEU A 90 -14.06 20.06 4.33
N ALA A 91 -15.36 19.87 4.03
CA ALA A 91 -15.86 18.67 3.36
C ALA A 91 -15.37 18.60 1.90
N PHE A 92 -15.24 19.75 1.23
CA PHE A 92 -14.71 19.86 -0.13
C PHE A 92 -13.18 19.97 -0.19
N THR A 93 -12.50 20.25 0.93
CA THR A 93 -11.04 20.20 0.96
C THR A 93 -10.60 18.74 0.93
N PRO A 94 -9.87 18.28 -0.10
CA PRO A 94 -9.39 16.91 -0.14
C PRO A 94 -8.32 16.71 0.94
N THR A 95 -8.75 16.34 2.14
CA THR A 95 -7.86 15.73 3.15
C THR A 95 -7.57 14.31 2.70
N ARG A 96 -6.71 14.18 1.69
CA ARG A 96 -5.98 12.95 1.44
C ARG A 96 -4.91 12.91 2.53
N PRO A 97 -4.98 12.03 3.53
CA PRO A 97 -3.82 11.82 4.38
C PRO A 97 -2.69 11.46 3.41
N ALA A 98 -1.66 12.31 3.32
CA ALA A 98 -0.46 11.99 2.57
C ALA A 98 -0.06 10.58 3.00
N ALA A 99 0.03 9.65 2.05
CA ALA A 99 0.46 8.31 2.38
C ALA A 99 1.83 8.47 3.05
N THR A 100 1.95 8.11 4.33
CA THR A 100 3.20 8.31 5.04
C THR A 100 4.19 7.27 4.55
N ALA A 101 5.31 7.72 3.99
CA ALA A 101 6.40 6.85 3.59
C ALA A 101 6.88 6.01 4.79
N PRO A 102 7.30 4.75 4.58
CA PRO A 102 7.80 3.92 5.66
C PRO A 102 9.16 4.45 6.17
N SER A 103 9.39 4.36 7.49
CA SER A 103 10.68 4.75 8.08
C SER A 103 11.76 3.72 7.80
N ALA A 104 12.97 4.19 7.49
CA ALA A 104 14.19 3.41 7.27
C ALA A 104 14.66 2.61 8.49
N ASP A 105 14.03 2.73 9.66
CA ASP A 105 14.43 2.04 10.91
C ASP A 105 13.61 0.76 11.21
N LEU A 106 12.59 0.45 10.40
CA LEU A 106 11.69 -0.68 10.64
C LEU A 106 12.37 -2.04 10.45
N ALA A 107 11.85 -3.13 11.02
CA ALA A 107 12.32 -4.47 10.61
C ALA A 107 12.06 -4.72 9.11
N ASN A 108 12.90 -5.51 8.43
CA ASN A 108 12.81 -5.75 6.98
C ASN A 108 11.40 -6.16 6.51
N GLY A 109 10.79 -7.16 7.17
CA GLY A 109 9.42 -7.58 6.83
C GLY A 109 8.36 -6.52 7.06
N GLN A 110 8.52 -5.67 8.09
CA GLN A 110 7.60 -4.57 8.38
C GLN A 110 7.77 -3.42 7.39
N MET A 111 8.99 -3.13 6.96
CA MET A 111 9.31 -2.14 5.91
C MET A 111 8.51 -2.45 4.64
N VAL A 112 8.62 -3.69 4.13
CA VAL A 112 7.94 -4.09 2.89
C VAL A 112 6.41 -3.99 3.03
N GLN A 113 5.84 -4.42 4.16
CA GLN A 113 4.39 -4.30 4.41
C GLN A 113 3.90 -2.85 4.48
N ARG A 114 4.68 -1.97 5.11
CA ARG A 114 4.36 -0.54 5.20
C ARG A 114 4.49 0.13 3.83
N PHE A 115 5.50 -0.25 3.06
CA PHE A 115 5.69 0.20 1.70
C PHE A 115 4.53 -0.20 0.79
N ASP A 116 4.10 -1.47 0.81
CA ASP A 116 2.94 -1.93 0.05
C ASP A 116 1.66 -1.14 0.43
N SER A 117 1.46 -0.90 1.72
CA SER A 117 0.35 -0.08 2.21
C SER A 117 0.43 1.38 1.73
N TYR A 118 1.64 1.93 1.57
CA TYR A 118 1.88 3.26 1.02
C TYR A 118 1.56 3.30 -0.48
N LEU A 119 2.06 2.32 -1.25
CA LEU A 119 1.79 2.20 -2.69
C LEU A 119 0.29 2.11 -2.98
N TYR A 120 -0.42 1.26 -2.25
CA TYR A 120 -1.88 1.10 -2.38
C TYR A 120 -2.63 2.42 -2.22
N ARG A 121 -2.28 3.23 -1.21
CA ARG A 121 -2.93 4.53 -0.97
C ARG A 121 -2.60 5.55 -2.04
N THR A 122 -1.38 5.48 -2.57
CA THR A 122 -0.86 6.42 -3.55
C THR A 122 -1.39 6.13 -4.96
N ARG A 123 -1.72 4.86 -5.26
CA ARG A 123 -2.32 4.44 -6.53
C ARG A 123 -3.46 5.33 -7.03
N GLY A 124 -4.34 5.77 -6.13
CA GLY A 124 -5.53 6.56 -6.49
C GLY A 124 -5.23 7.95 -7.06
N VAL A 125 -4.05 8.53 -6.77
CA VAL A 125 -3.68 9.88 -7.20
C VAL A 125 -2.80 9.91 -8.46
N LEU A 126 -2.36 8.74 -8.93
CA LEU A 126 -1.48 8.59 -10.08
C LEU A 126 -2.27 8.40 -11.40
N PRO A 127 -1.67 8.70 -12.56
CA PRO A 127 -2.28 8.48 -13.88
C PRO A 127 -2.34 6.97 -14.18
N ALA A 128 -3.24 6.58 -15.09
CA ALA A 128 -3.49 5.17 -15.43
C ALA A 128 -2.23 4.33 -15.73
N PRO A 129 -1.26 4.78 -16.56
CA PRO A 129 -0.06 3.98 -16.83
C PRO A 129 0.84 3.81 -15.59
N ALA A 130 0.94 4.83 -14.73
CA ALA A 130 1.70 4.71 -13.48
C ALA A 130 1.03 3.77 -12.47
N ARG A 131 -0.32 3.70 -12.46
CA ARG A 131 -1.04 2.72 -11.62
C ARG A 131 -0.67 1.28 -11.99
N ALA A 132 -0.53 0.98 -13.28
CA ALA A 132 -0.10 -0.34 -13.73
C ALA A 132 1.30 -0.70 -13.21
N GLN A 133 2.22 0.27 -13.17
CA GLN A 133 3.56 0.06 -12.59
C GLN A 133 3.50 -0.16 -11.07
N ILE A 134 2.67 0.60 -10.35
CA ILE A 134 2.44 0.38 -8.91
C ILE A 134 1.90 -1.03 -8.65
N ASP A 135 0.92 -1.47 -9.44
CA ASP A 135 0.32 -2.80 -9.31
C ASP A 135 1.37 -3.91 -9.57
N ALA A 136 2.25 -3.70 -10.56
CA ALA A 136 3.36 -4.61 -10.86
C ALA A 136 4.38 -4.68 -9.71
N ILE A 137 4.76 -3.53 -9.12
CA ILE A 137 5.63 -3.50 -7.93
C ILE A 137 4.97 -4.25 -6.77
N SER A 138 3.71 -3.94 -6.46
CA SER A 138 2.98 -4.59 -5.36
C SER A 138 2.86 -6.10 -5.53
N ALA A 139 2.80 -6.62 -6.77
CA ALA A 139 2.78 -8.06 -7.03
C ALA A 139 4.09 -8.77 -6.65
N GLU A 140 5.22 -8.07 -6.67
CA GLU A 140 6.55 -8.63 -6.37
C GLU A 140 6.94 -8.49 -4.89
N LEU A 141 6.33 -7.53 -4.17
CA LEU A 141 6.61 -7.28 -2.75
C LEU A 141 6.46 -8.51 -1.84
N PRO A 142 5.49 -9.44 -2.01
CA PRO A 142 5.42 -10.65 -1.19
C PRO A 142 6.66 -11.53 -1.29
N SER A 143 7.21 -11.70 -2.49
CA SER A 143 8.44 -12.48 -2.71
C SER A 143 9.65 -11.75 -2.12
N LEU A 144 9.78 -10.45 -2.40
CA LEU A 144 10.82 -9.61 -1.81
C LEU A 144 10.78 -9.65 -0.27
N LYS A 145 9.58 -9.60 0.33
CA LYS A 145 9.39 -9.70 1.78
C LYS A 145 9.94 -11.02 2.32
N GLN A 146 9.58 -12.15 1.72
CA GLN A 146 10.08 -13.46 2.14
C GLN A 146 11.61 -13.54 2.04
N THR A 147 12.21 -12.91 1.03
CA THR A 147 13.67 -12.84 0.90
C THR A 147 14.27 -11.98 2.01
N LEU A 148 13.82 -10.73 2.14
CA LEU A 148 14.37 -9.75 3.08
C LEU A 148 14.15 -10.08 4.56
N GLU A 149 13.07 -10.80 4.92
CA GLU A 149 12.83 -11.21 6.32
C GLU A 149 13.89 -12.14 6.88
N ARG A 150 14.62 -12.85 6.01
CA ARG A 150 15.68 -13.80 6.38
C ARG A 150 17.05 -13.16 6.47
N ILE A 151 17.19 -11.93 5.96
CA ILE A 151 18.46 -11.21 5.84
C ILE A 151 18.61 -10.22 7.01
N ASP A 152 19.83 -10.08 7.51
CA ASP A 152 20.14 -9.08 8.54
C ASP A 152 19.84 -7.67 8.03
N THR A 153 19.36 -6.79 8.91
CA THR A 153 19.04 -5.42 8.53
C THR A 153 20.27 -4.62 8.10
N HIS A 154 21.47 -4.95 8.55
CA HIS A 154 22.72 -4.27 8.20
C HIS A 154 23.37 -4.80 6.93
N ASP A 155 22.79 -5.84 6.30
CA ASP A 155 23.25 -6.30 5.00
C ASP A 155 23.17 -5.15 3.97
N PRO A 156 24.22 -4.90 3.17
CA PRO A 156 24.24 -3.80 2.21
C PRO A 156 23.08 -3.82 1.21
N LYS A 157 22.68 -5.01 0.74
CA LYS A 157 21.59 -5.17 -0.23
C LYS A 157 20.23 -4.96 0.44
N ALA A 158 20.07 -5.43 1.69
CA ALA A 158 18.87 -5.13 2.47
C ALA A 158 18.75 -3.61 2.73
N GLN A 159 19.85 -2.93 3.04
CA GLN A 159 19.89 -1.48 3.21
C GLN A 159 19.52 -0.73 1.93
N ASP A 160 19.99 -1.20 0.78
CA ASP A 160 19.66 -0.58 -0.50
C ASP A 160 18.16 -0.70 -0.83
N ALA A 161 17.58 -1.90 -0.68
CA ALA A 161 16.14 -2.09 -0.83
C ALA A 161 15.33 -1.20 0.12
N ARG A 162 15.78 -1.03 1.38
CA ARG A 162 15.14 -0.14 2.35
C ARG A 162 15.21 1.31 1.93
N ARG A 163 16.35 1.80 1.43
CA ARG A 163 16.48 3.17 0.92
C ARG A 163 15.58 3.40 -0.29
N LEU A 164 15.52 2.42 -1.19
CA LEU A 164 14.63 2.47 -2.34
C LEU A 164 13.16 2.61 -1.92
N MET A 165 12.68 1.77 -0.98
CA MET A 165 11.31 1.78 -0.49
C MET A 165 10.95 2.98 0.42
N SER A 166 11.89 3.47 1.21
CA SER A 166 11.62 4.54 2.21
C SER A 166 11.88 5.95 1.68
N MET A 167 12.82 6.11 0.75
CA MET A 167 13.30 7.42 0.31
C MET A 167 13.11 7.63 -1.19
N HIS A 168 13.66 6.75 -2.03
CA HIS A 168 13.72 7.02 -3.47
C HIS A 168 12.36 6.91 -4.16
N LEU A 169 11.62 5.82 -3.96
CA LEU A 169 10.29 5.63 -4.55
C LEU A 169 9.27 6.64 -4.00
N PRO A 170 9.15 6.82 -2.67
CA PRO A 170 8.26 7.84 -2.12
C PRO A 170 8.64 9.25 -2.59
N GLY A 171 9.94 9.56 -2.63
CA GLY A 171 10.43 10.85 -3.11
C GLY A 171 10.13 11.11 -4.59
N LEU A 172 10.20 10.09 -5.45
CA LEU A 172 9.79 10.20 -6.86
C LEU A 172 8.31 10.54 -6.97
N ILE A 173 7.46 9.83 -6.24
CA ILE A 173 6.02 10.05 -6.28
C ILE A 173 5.66 11.42 -5.71
N ASP A 174 6.26 11.83 -4.58
CA ASP A 174 6.03 13.14 -3.98
C ASP A 174 6.43 14.27 -4.94
N ARG A 175 7.58 14.15 -5.63
CA ARG A 175 8.00 15.12 -6.66
C ARG A 175 6.97 15.20 -7.80
N TYR A 176 6.49 14.06 -8.30
CA TYR A 176 5.43 14.04 -9.32
C TYR A 176 4.14 14.73 -8.84
N LEU A 177 3.73 14.47 -7.59
CA LEU A 177 2.52 15.07 -7.03
C LEU A 177 2.64 16.59 -6.85
N ASN A 178 3.84 17.10 -6.63
CA ASN A 178 4.12 18.54 -6.55
C ASN A 178 4.09 19.24 -7.91
N VAL A 179 4.20 18.51 -9.03
CA VAL A 179 4.05 19.11 -10.36
C VAL A 179 2.57 19.48 -10.60
N PRO A 180 2.24 20.75 -10.92
CA PRO A 180 0.86 21.14 -11.19
C PRO A 180 0.31 20.41 -12.43
N ALA A 181 -0.96 20.02 -12.39
CA ALA A 181 -1.55 19.13 -13.40
C ALA A 181 -1.43 19.63 -14.85
N GLY A 182 -1.45 20.95 -15.07
CA GLY A 182 -1.31 21.56 -16.40
C GLY A 182 0.07 21.35 -17.05
N TYR A 183 1.11 21.14 -16.25
CA TYR A 183 2.50 20.96 -16.73
C TYR A 183 2.88 19.48 -16.89
N ARG A 184 2.02 18.53 -16.47
CA ARG A 184 2.39 17.10 -16.47
C ARG A 184 2.48 16.49 -17.86
N LYS A 185 1.84 17.12 -18.84
CA LYS A 185 1.85 16.73 -20.26
C LYS A 185 2.89 17.49 -21.08
N GLU A 186 3.60 18.43 -20.47
CA GLU A 186 4.67 19.14 -21.15
C GLU A 186 5.88 18.22 -21.27
N ALA A 187 6.45 18.16 -22.48
CA ALA A 187 7.66 17.42 -22.74
C ALA A 187 8.86 18.20 -22.22
N ASP A 188 9.78 17.51 -21.58
CA ASP A 188 11.05 18.09 -21.15
C ASP A 188 12.10 18.09 -22.27
N GLY A 189 13.34 18.43 -21.92
CA GLY A 189 14.46 18.51 -22.87
C GLY A 189 14.85 17.19 -23.56
N GLU A 190 14.38 16.05 -23.05
CA GLU A 190 14.58 14.72 -23.67
C GLU A 190 13.32 14.25 -24.42
N GLY A 191 12.29 15.09 -24.52
CA GLY A 191 11.05 14.78 -25.24
C GLY A 191 10.06 13.92 -24.46
N LEU A 192 10.30 13.67 -23.16
CA LEU A 192 9.42 12.89 -22.30
C LEU A 192 8.52 13.80 -21.48
N THR A 193 7.26 13.42 -21.33
CA THR A 193 6.34 14.09 -20.41
C THR A 193 6.62 13.69 -18.96
N VAL A 194 6.17 14.51 -18.01
CA VAL A 194 6.30 14.20 -16.58
C VAL A 194 5.58 12.90 -16.20
N ASP A 195 4.44 12.62 -16.86
CA ASP A 195 3.72 11.35 -16.68
C ASP A 195 4.55 10.14 -17.17
N GLU A 196 5.23 10.27 -18.31
CA GLU A 196 6.10 9.21 -18.86
C GLU A 196 7.35 9.02 -18.00
N ARG A 197 8.00 10.10 -17.56
CA ARG A 197 9.11 10.09 -16.59
C ARG A 197 8.75 9.34 -15.31
N LEU A 198 7.53 9.55 -14.80
CA LEU A 198 7.05 8.82 -13.63
C LEU A 198 6.96 7.31 -13.94
N VAL A 199 6.40 6.93 -15.08
CA VAL A 199 6.27 5.52 -15.48
C VAL A 199 7.65 4.87 -15.60
N ASP A 200 8.60 5.54 -16.24
CA ASP A 200 9.97 5.05 -16.40
C ASP A 200 10.68 4.92 -15.05
N GLY A 201 10.55 5.93 -14.18
CA GLY A 201 11.13 5.90 -12.84
C GLY A 201 10.55 4.77 -11.98
N LEU A 202 9.24 4.53 -12.05
CA LEU A 202 8.59 3.40 -11.35
C LEU A 202 9.04 2.05 -11.93
N SER A 203 9.17 1.94 -13.25
CA SER A 203 9.66 0.73 -13.92
C SER A 203 11.11 0.41 -13.56
N ALA A 204 11.98 1.42 -13.52
CA ALA A 204 13.37 1.28 -13.08
C ALA A 204 13.44 0.84 -11.61
N ALA A 205 12.61 1.44 -10.75
CA ALA A 205 12.58 1.10 -9.34
C ALA A 205 12.06 -0.33 -9.09
N ARG A 206 11.08 -0.79 -9.86
CA ARG A 206 10.65 -2.20 -9.87
C ARG A 206 11.80 -3.13 -10.22
N THR A 207 12.49 -2.84 -11.32
CA THR A 207 13.64 -3.64 -11.80
C THR A 207 14.72 -3.73 -10.74
N ALA A 208 15.08 -2.61 -10.11
CA ALA A 208 16.04 -2.59 -9.01
C ALA A 208 15.60 -3.45 -7.80
N LEU A 209 14.32 -3.43 -7.42
CA LEU A 209 13.81 -4.32 -6.36
C LEU A 209 13.90 -5.80 -6.75
N CYS A 210 13.61 -6.16 -8.00
CA CYS A 210 13.79 -7.52 -8.51
C CYS A 210 15.25 -7.95 -8.45
N GLU A 211 16.15 -7.11 -8.98
CA GLU A 211 17.58 -7.37 -9.03
C GLU A 211 18.12 -7.59 -7.62
N ILE A 212 17.80 -6.71 -6.66
CA ILE A 212 18.20 -6.87 -5.26
C ILE A 212 17.69 -8.20 -4.68
N SER A 213 16.44 -8.57 -4.95
CA SER A 213 15.87 -9.84 -4.47
C SER A 213 16.59 -11.05 -5.05
N GLU A 214 16.89 -11.04 -6.35
CA GLU A 214 17.63 -12.10 -7.03
C GLU A 214 19.04 -12.22 -6.46
N ASP A 215 19.69 -11.09 -6.26
CA ASP A 215 21.04 -10.97 -5.74
C ASP A 215 21.18 -11.48 -4.30
N LEU A 216 20.14 -11.27 -3.47
CA LEU A 216 20.04 -11.84 -2.13
C LEU A 216 19.85 -13.36 -2.20
N ALA A 217 18.95 -13.84 -3.07
CA ALA A 217 18.71 -15.26 -3.26
C ALA A 217 19.97 -16.00 -3.75
N ARG A 218 20.73 -15.39 -4.66
CA ARG A 218 22.00 -15.93 -5.15
C ARG A 218 23.06 -15.99 -4.05
N GLY A 219 23.10 -14.99 -3.17
CA GLY A 219 23.95 -14.99 -1.97
C GLY A 219 23.65 -16.15 -1.04
N ASP A 220 22.37 -16.40 -0.74
CA ASP A 220 21.92 -17.54 0.07
C ASP A 220 22.36 -18.88 -0.53
N MET A 221 22.20 -19.04 -1.85
CA MET A 221 22.61 -20.27 -2.57
C MET A 221 24.12 -20.51 -2.46
N ALA A 222 24.93 -19.46 -2.63
CA ALA A 222 26.38 -19.55 -2.53
C ALA A 222 26.85 -19.90 -1.10
N ALA A 223 26.20 -19.30 -0.09
CA ALA A 223 26.47 -19.62 1.32
C ALA A 223 26.13 -21.08 1.64
N PHE A 224 24.98 -21.57 1.16
CA PHE A 224 24.56 -22.96 1.31
C PHE A 224 25.55 -23.94 0.66
N GLU A 225 25.99 -23.68 -0.57
CA GLU A 225 26.96 -24.53 -1.26
C GLU A 225 28.29 -24.59 -0.51
N THR A 226 28.76 -23.44 -0.03
CA THR A 226 30.00 -23.35 0.77
C THR A 226 29.91 -24.20 2.03
N GLN A 227 28.80 -24.09 2.76
CA GLN A 227 28.56 -24.89 3.97
C GLN A 227 28.52 -26.39 3.66
N GLY A 228 27.86 -26.78 2.57
CA GLY A 228 27.80 -28.18 2.13
C GLY A 228 29.18 -28.75 1.76
N ARG A 229 30.01 -27.98 1.06
CA ARG A 229 31.40 -28.36 0.73
C ARG A 229 32.26 -28.51 1.98
N PHE A 230 32.14 -27.58 2.94
CA PHE A 230 32.87 -27.65 4.22
C PHE A 230 32.50 -28.89 5.04
N ILE A 231 31.22 -29.23 5.15
CA ILE A 231 30.78 -30.44 5.87
C ILE A 231 31.37 -31.69 5.21
N LYS A 232 31.31 -31.78 3.88
CA LYS A 232 31.89 -32.90 3.14
C LYS A 232 33.39 -33.03 3.37
N SER A 233 34.15 -31.93 3.32
CA SER A 233 35.60 -31.99 3.54
C SER A 233 35.96 -32.33 4.99
N ARG A 234 35.21 -31.82 5.97
CA ARG A 234 35.54 -31.98 7.40
C ARG A 234 35.10 -33.31 7.99
N TYR A 235 34.00 -33.87 7.50
CA TYR A 235 33.36 -35.06 8.07
C TYR A 235 33.25 -36.23 7.09
N GLY A 236 33.28 -35.99 5.78
CA GLY A 236 33.18 -37.05 4.76
C GLY A 236 34.47 -37.84 4.54
N ALA A 237 35.61 -37.38 5.05
CA ALA A 237 36.90 -38.08 4.93
C ALA A 237 37.12 -39.17 6.00
N GLN A 238 36.23 -39.32 6.99
CA GLN A 238 36.40 -40.28 8.10
C GLN A 238 35.83 -41.68 7.83
N THR A 239 35.23 -41.92 6.65
CA THR A 239 34.56 -43.18 6.31
C THR A 239 35.34 -44.11 5.37
N ILE A 240 36.63 -43.87 5.13
CA ILE A 240 37.49 -44.73 4.29
C ILE A 240 38.71 -45.19 5.10
N ASP A 241 38.49 -45.93 6.18
CA ASP A 241 39.46 -46.91 6.71
C ASP A 241 38.76 -47.80 7.76
N GLN A 242 37.98 -48.79 7.29
CA GLN A 242 37.63 -50.02 8.03
C GLN A 242 37.49 -51.20 7.05
#